data_AF-A0A1A8MKH9-F1
#
_entry.id   AF-A0A1A8MKH9-F1
#
_cell.length_a   1.000
_cell.length_b   1.000
_cell.length_c   1.000
_cell.angle_alpha   90.00
_cell.angle_beta   90.00
_cell.angle_gamma   90.00
#
_symmetry.space_group_name_H-M   'P 1'
#
loop_
_entity.id
_entity.type
_entity.pdbx_description
1 polymer ?
#
loop_
_entity_poly.entity_id
_entity_poly.type
_entity_poly.pdbx_seq_one_letter_code
_entity_poly.pdbx_strand_id
1 'polypeptide(L)'
;MFASMSNPLGILLANLISPAVAKTSAQIPTLMVWYTVPAFVVCFLASAGIWSNKPPTPPSASAETSGSEPFIKGIKLLLRNKAYLILLVCFGSGIAVFTCFTTLLEQILCVQGYTNDFAGLCGALFIGVGVFGSAVFGFYVDKSKKFMEVMKINISMTALCCITFSVVCLLPQQKVAIAVVCALFGLFGFSIYPVAMELSVECSYPVGEATSAGLIFVSGQIQSVVYIVILQALTKRLADSPLSTCGDVIYSWKLPMMVMAGLCTVFTSLFVMFFNTRYRRLDAEVQATYKPYQRDERDSSMHE
;
A
#
# COMPACT_ATOMS: atom_id res chain seq x y z
N MET A 1 12.80 1.49 -5.33
CA MET A 1 11.98 2.73 -5.19
C MET A 1 11.22 3.21 -6.43
N PHE A 2 11.81 3.61 -7.56
CA PHE A 2 10.99 4.13 -8.70
C PHE A 2 9.97 3.11 -9.23
N ALA A 3 10.35 1.83 -9.31
CA ALA A 3 9.44 0.76 -9.69
C ALA A 3 8.29 0.57 -8.69
N SER A 4 8.52 0.69 -7.38
CA SER A 4 7.47 0.60 -6.36
C SER A 4 6.55 1.84 -6.36
N MET A 5 7.02 3.00 -6.81
CA MET A 5 6.18 4.21 -6.99
C MET A 5 5.26 4.18 -8.21
N SER A 6 5.47 3.25 -9.15
CA SER A 6 4.59 3.10 -10.32
C SER A 6 3.14 2.76 -9.93
N ASN A 7 2.94 1.99 -8.85
CA ASN A 7 1.61 1.53 -8.46
C ASN A 7 0.72 2.67 -7.89
N PRO A 8 1.17 3.46 -6.88
CA PRO A 8 0.43 4.66 -6.46
C PRO A 8 0.20 5.66 -7.60
N LEU A 9 1.17 5.84 -8.49
CA LEU A 9 1.05 6.74 -9.65
C LEU A 9 -0.01 6.26 -10.64
N GLY A 10 -0.07 4.95 -10.91
CA GLY A 10 -1.10 4.34 -11.75
C GLY A 10 -2.50 4.50 -11.16
N ILE A 11 -2.64 4.28 -9.85
CA ILE A 11 -3.91 4.52 -9.13
C ILE A 11 -4.33 5.99 -9.23
N LEU A 12 -3.41 6.94 -9.08
CA LEU A 12 -3.70 8.37 -9.23
C LEU A 12 -4.20 8.70 -10.64
N LEU A 13 -3.48 8.24 -11.67
CA LEU A 13 -3.87 8.46 -13.07
C LEU A 13 -5.25 7.85 -13.36
N ALA A 14 -5.51 6.63 -12.88
CA ALA A 14 -6.81 5.98 -13.05
C ALA A 14 -7.95 6.78 -12.38
N ASN A 15 -7.73 7.32 -11.19
CA ASN A 15 -8.75 8.11 -10.50
C ASN A 15 -8.98 9.50 -11.13
N LEU A 16 -7.99 10.07 -11.81
CA LEU A 16 -8.14 11.32 -12.56
C LEU A 16 -8.79 11.12 -13.93
N ILE A 17 -8.40 10.06 -14.64
CA ILE A 17 -8.83 9.76 -16.00
C ILE A 17 -10.27 9.21 -16.01
N SER A 18 -10.64 8.35 -15.05
CA SER A 18 -11.97 7.73 -14.99
C SER A 18 -13.11 8.76 -15.07
N PRO A 19 -13.18 9.77 -14.18
CA PRO A 19 -14.25 10.76 -14.22
C PRO A 19 -14.12 11.77 -15.39
N ALA A 20 -12.91 11.96 -15.94
CA ALA A 20 -12.71 12.85 -17.09
C ALA A 20 -13.25 12.24 -18.40
N VAL A 21 -13.11 10.92 -18.56
CA VAL A 21 -13.45 10.19 -19.80
C VAL A 21 -14.84 9.56 -19.74
N ALA A 22 -15.29 9.07 -18.58
CA ALA A 22 -16.59 8.42 -18.45
C ALA A 22 -17.55 9.26 -17.58
N LYS A 23 -18.35 10.10 -18.24
CA LYS A 23 -19.42 10.89 -17.60
C LYS A 23 -20.79 10.20 -17.66
N THR A 24 -20.91 9.15 -18.48
CA THR A 24 -22.16 8.43 -18.70
C THR A 24 -21.88 6.94 -18.88
N SER A 25 -22.80 6.06 -18.46
CA SER A 25 -22.65 4.59 -18.53
C SER A 25 -22.32 4.05 -19.93
N ALA A 26 -22.75 4.74 -20.99
CA ALA A 26 -22.42 4.40 -22.37
C ALA A 26 -20.92 4.57 -22.73
N GLN A 27 -20.15 5.34 -21.94
CA GLN A 27 -18.73 5.61 -22.17
C GLN A 27 -17.79 4.64 -21.43
N ILE A 28 -18.34 3.69 -20.66
CA ILE A 28 -17.54 2.66 -19.97
C ILE A 28 -16.67 1.84 -20.94
N PRO A 29 -17.14 1.42 -22.13
CA PRO A 29 -16.29 0.73 -23.10
C PRO A 29 -15.11 1.60 -23.57
N THR A 30 -15.33 2.89 -23.81
CA THR A 30 -14.27 3.85 -24.20
C THR A 30 -13.22 4.01 -23.11
N LEU A 31 -13.65 4.05 -21.85
CA LEU A 31 -12.74 4.08 -20.70
C LEU A 31 -11.87 2.81 -20.62
N MET A 32 -12.45 1.63 -20.85
CA MET A 32 -11.71 0.37 -20.88
C MET A 32 -10.64 0.34 -21.98
N VAL A 33 -10.95 0.88 -23.17
CA VAL A 33 -9.99 1.02 -24.27
C VAL A 33 -8.84 1.94 -23.85
N TRP A 34 -9.13 3.05 -23.20
CA TRP A 34 -8.13 4.01 -22.74
C TRP A 34 -7.15 3.43 -21.71
N TYR A 35 -7.59 2.47 -20.89
CA TYR A 35 -6.68 1.72 -20.00
C TYR A 35 -5.93 0.58 -20.69
N THR A 36 -6.61 -0.15 -21.57
CA THR A 36 -6.08 -1.39 -22.14
C THR A 36 -5.06 -1.14 -23.24
N VAL A 37 -5.30 -0.14 -24.10
CA VAL A 37 -4.43 0.13 -25.26
C VAL A 37 -3.01 0.55 -24.84
N PRO A 38 -2.81 1.53 -23.94
CA PRO A 38 -1.47 1.88 -23.48
C PRO A 38 -0.77 0.72 -22.77
N ALA A 39 -1.49 -0.03 -21.94
CA ALA A 39 -0.95 -1.18 -21.24
C ALA A 39 -0.49 -2.28 -22.22
N PHE A 40 -1.29 -2.58 -23.24
CA PHE A 40 -0.94 -3.55 -24.27
C PHE A 40 0.27 -3.10 -25.09
N VAL A 41 0.32 -1.84 -25.51
CA VAL A 41 1.45 -1.28 -26.27
C VAL A 41 2.74 -1.35 -25.44
N VAL A 42 2.71 -0.95 -24.17
CA VAL A 42 3.88 -1.01 -23.29
C VAL A 42 4.33 -2.44 -23.05
N CYS A 43 3.40 -3.38 -22.77
CA CYS A 43 3.73 -4.80 -22.63
C CYS A 43 4.33 -5.38 -23.92
N PHE A 44 3.73 -5.09 -25.08
CA PHE A 44 4.22 -5.56 -26.36
C PHE A 44 5.64 -5.02 -26.67
N LEU A 45 5.86 -3.73 -26.46
CA LEU A 45 7.18 -3.11 -26.63
C LEU A 45 8.21 -3.67 -25.64
N ALA A 46 7.82 -3.91 -24.38
CA ALA A 46 8.69 -4.51 -23.38
C ALA A 46 9.04 -5.97 -23.73
N SER A 47 8.07 -6.77 -24.17
CA SER A 47 8.30 -8.15 -24.63
C SER A 47 9.13 -8.22 -25.91
N ALA A 48 8.96 -7.26 -26.82
CA ALA A 48 9.75 -7.19 -28.05
C ALA A 48 11.17 -6.64 -27.83
N GLY A 49 11.35 -5.71 -26.89
CA GLY A 49 12.60 -4.98 -26.65
C GLY A 49 13.53 -5.59 -25.59
N ILE A 50 13.01 -6.36 -24.62
CA ILE A 50 13.79 -6.90 -23.50
C ILE A 50 14.06 -8.39 -23.73
N TRP A 51 15.16 -8.69 -24.41
CA TRP A 51 15.58 -10.08 -24.71
C TRP A 51 16.62 -10.66 -23.72
N SER A 52 17.15 -9.86 -22.79
CA SER A 52 18.16 -10.32 -21.84
C SER A 52 17.57 -10.46 -20.42
N ASN A 53 17.62 -11.68 -19.89
CA ASN A 53 17.20 -12.01 -18.52
C ASN A 53 18.16 -11.48 -17.43
N LYS A 54 19.30 -10.90 -17.81
CA LYS A 54 20.26 -10.29 -16.88
C LYS A 54 20.75 -8.95 -17.46
N PRO A 55 20.71 -7.85 -16.69
CA PRO A 55 21.37 -6.62 -17.10
C PRO A 55 22.89 -6.88 -17.23
N PRO A 56 23.58 -6.27 -18.21
CA PRO A 56 25.03 -6.42 -18.41
C PRO A 56 25.85 -5.99 -17.19
N THR A 57 25.29 -5.09 -16.38
CA THR A 57 25.84 -4.64 -15.11
C THR A 57 24.89 -5.08 -13.98
N PRO A 58 25.39 -5.72 -12.92
CA PRO A 58 24.57 -6.09 -11.77
C PRO A 58 24.00 -4.83 -11.12
N PRO A 59 22.70 -4.80 -10.77
CA PRO A 59 22.05 -3.62 -10.18
C PRO A 59 22.51 -3.33 -8.74
N SER A 60 23.18 -4.28 -8.07
CA SER A 60 23.83 -4.11 -6.77
C SER A 60 24.83 -5.25 -6.49
N ALA A 61 25.80 -5.06 -5.59
CA ALA A 61 26.77 -6.10 -5.19
C ALA A 61 26.10 -7.38 -4.61
N SER A 62 24.89 -7.23 -4.05
CA SER A 62 24.05 -8.33 -3.57
C SER A 62 23.45 -9.17 -4.71
N ALA A 63 23.25 -8.57 -5.89
CA ALA A 63 22.80 -9.28 -7.08
C ALA A 63 23.90 -10.16 -7.72
N GLU A 64 25.18 -9.86 -7.47
CA GLU A 64 26.31 -10.69 -7.91
C GLU A 64 26.53 -11.92 -7.02
N THR A 65 26.27 -11.80 -5.71
CA THR A 65 26.64 -12.85 -4.73
C THR A 65 25.52 -13.87 -4.48
N SER A 66 24.26 -13.57 -4.84
CA SER A 66 23.13 -14.47 -4.57
C SER A 66 22.14 -14.45 -5.73
N GLY A 67 22.17 -15.48 -6.59
CA GLY A 67 21.06 -15.74 -7.50
C GLY A 67 19.77 -15.93 -6.70
N SER A 68 18.65 -15.32 -7.12
CA SER A 68 17.39 -15.48 -6.39
C SER A 68 17.04 -16.96 -6.27
N GLU A 69 16.72 -17.41 -5.07
CA GLU A 69 16.27 -18.79 -4.85
C GLU A 69 15.05 -19.11 -5.75
N PRO A 70 14.94 -20.35 -6.28
CA PRO A 70 13.83 -20.74 -7.14
C PRO A 70 12.48 -20.51 -6.45
N PHE A 71 11.49 -20.05 -7.22
CA PHE A 71 10.21 -19.52 -6.74
C PHE A 71 9.56 -20.32 -5.60
N ILE A 72 9.38 -21.63 -5.78
CA ILE A 72 8.73 -22.51 -4.78
C ILE A 72 9.54 -22.58 -3.48
N LYS A 73 10.88 -22.68 -3.61
CA LYS A 73 11.79 -22.70 -2.45
C LYS A 73 11.81 -21.35 -1.75
N GLY A 74 11.73 -20.26 -2.52
CA GLY A 74 11.55 -18.89 -2.03
C GLY A 74 10.27 -18.73 -1.21
N ILE A 75 9.11 -19.18 -1.72
CA ILE A 75 7.83 -19.14 -0.97
C ILE A 75 7.96 -19.89 0.36
N LYS A 76 8.52 -21.11 0.34
CA LYS A 76 8.70 -21.90 1.57
C LYS A 76 9.61 -21.20 2.59
N LEU A 77 10.65 -20.50 2.12
CA LEU A 77 11.54 -19.72 2.97
C LEU A 77 10.83 -18.50 3.59
N LEU A 78 10.03 -17.79 2.79
CA LEU A 78 9.23 -16.65 3.23
C LEU A 78 8.22 -17.05 4.30
N LEU A 79 7.48 -18.13 4.08
CA LEU A 79 6.48 -18.64 5.02
C LEU A 79 7.10 -19.15 6.34
N ARG A 80 8.41 -19.44 6.36
CA ARG A 80 9.13 -19.83 7.58
C ARG A 80 9.68 -18.62 8.34
N ASN A 81 9.76 -17.46 7.70
CA ASN A 81 10.30 -16.24 8.30
C ASN A 81 9.20 -15.49 9.08
N LYS A 82 9.28 -15.52 10.41
CA LYS A 82 8.32 -14.86 11.31
C LYS A 82 8.18 -13.35 11.03
N ALA A 83 9.30 -12.67 10.76
CA ALA A 83 9.30 -11.25 10.43
C ALA A 83 8.48 -10.95 9.17
N TYR A 84 8.69 -11.77 8.14
CA TYR A 84 7.97 -11.65 6.88
C TYR A 84 6.48 -11.97 7.05
N LEU A 85 6.12 -12.99 7.84
CA LEU A 85 4.72 -13.29 8.13
C LEU A 85 4.00 -12.15 8.87
N ILE A 86 4.66 -11.51 9.83
CA ILE A 86 4.10 -10.33 10.52
C ILE A 86 3.90 -9.19 9.51
N LEU A 87 4.87 -8.94 8.62
CA LEU A 87 4.74 -7.94 7.56
C LEU A 87 3.59 -8.29 6.62
N LEU A 88 3.51 -9.55 6.16
CA LEU A 88 2.49 -10.07 5.26
C LEU A 88 1.08 -9.80 5.80
N VAL A 89 0.85 -10.15 7.08
CA VAL A 89 -0.46 -10.00 7.72
C VAL A 89 -0.75 -8.53 8.00
N CYS A 90 0.16 -7.81 8.66
CA CYS A 90 -0.09 -6.43 9.10
C CYS A 90 -0.17 -5.45 7.93
N PHE A 91 0.74 -5.54 6.98
CA PHE A 91 0.70 -4.69 5.79
C PHE A 91 -0.45 -5.09 4.85
N GLY A 92 -0.73 -6.39 4.73
CA GLY A 92 -1.94 -6.88 4.07
C GLY A 92 -3.23 -6.29 4.67
N SER A 93 -3.31 -6.18 6.00
CA SER A 93 -4.44 -5.54 6.70
C SER A 93 -4.51 -4.04 6.39
N GLY A 94 -3.36 -3.36 6.26
CA GLY A 94 -3.30 -1.97 5.83
C GLY A 94 -3.89 -1.79 4.43
N ILE A 95 -3.50 -2.64 3.48
CA ILE A 95 -4.09 -2.67 2.12
C ILE A 95 -5.60 -2.90 2.20
N ALA A 96 -6.05 -3.84 3.05
CA ALA A 96 -7.48 -4.13 3.23
C ALA A 96 -8.28 -2.92 3.74
N VAL A 97 -7.80 -2.22 4.77
CA VAL A 97 -8.45 -1.01 5.29
C VAL A 97 -8.51 0.07 4.21
N PHE A 98 -7.43 0.27 3.43
CA PHE A 98 -7.38 1.21 2.32
C PHE A 98 -8.43 0.90 1.24
N THR A 99 -8.49 -0.36 0.81
CA THR A 99 -9.47 -0.82 -0.17
C THR A 99 -10.89 -0.66 0.35
N CYS A 100 -11.16 -1.02 1.61
CA CYS A 100 -12.47 -0.85 2.22
C CYS A 100 -12.88 0.62 2.28
N PHE A 101 -11.96 1.49 2.72
CA PHE A 101 -12.23 2.92 2.82
C PHE A 101 -12.59 3.51 1.47
N THR A 102 -11.76 3.29 0.45
CA THR A 102 -12.03 3.80 -0.91
C THR A 102 -13.32 3.25 -1.51
N THR A 103 -13.63 1.97 -1.28
CA THR A 103 -14.84 1.33 -1.82
C THR A 103 -16.12 1.80 -1.15
N LEU A 104 -16.07 2.07 0.16
CA LEU A 104 -17.27 2.34 0.97
C LEU A 104 -17.46 3.82 1.30
N LEU A 105 -16.50 4.69 0.98
CA LEU A 105 -16.51 6.11 1.33
C LEU A 105 -17.80 6.82 0.89
N GLU A 106 -18.22 6.61 -0.35
CA GLU A 106 -19.45 7.21 -0.90
C GLU A 106 -20.68 6.74 -0.13
N GLN A 107 -20.79 5.44 0.16
CA GLN A 107 -21.91 4.86 0.91
C GLN A 107 -21.97 5.39 2.35
N ILE A 108 -20.82 5.59 2.99
CA ILE A 108 -20.71 6.14 4.35
C ILE A 108 -21.17 7.60 4.39
N LEU A 109 -20.70 8.43 3.46
CA LEU A 109 -20.99 9.87 3.44
C LEU A 109 -22.42 10.19 2.98
N CYS A 110 -22.95 9.38 2.07
CA CYS A 110 -24.31 9.51 1.55
C CYS A 110 -25.40 9.35 2.63
N VAL A 111 -25.18 8.46 3.61
CA VAL A 111 -26.10 8.28 4.76
C VAL A 111 -26.12 9.50 5.69
N GLN A 112 -25.03 10.28 5.73
CA GLN A 112 -24.94 11.50 6.53
C GLN A 112 -25.53 12.73 5.81
N GLY A 113 -26.08 12.56 4.60
CA GLY A 113 -26.67 13.66 3.82
C GLY A 113 -25.66 14.47 3.02
N TYR A 114 -24.44 13.95 2.81
CA TYR A 114 -23.46 14.59 1.93
C TYR A 114 -23.73 14.24 0.47
N THR A 115 -23.47 15.21 -0.41
CA THR A 115 -23.59 15.05 -1.86
C THR A 115 -22.52 14.11 -2.40
N ASN A 116 -22.84 13.38 -3.48
CA ASN A 116 -21.88 12.51 -4.16
C ASN A 116 -20.63 13.28 -4.62
N ASP A 117 -20.78 14.53 -5.06
CA ASP A 117 -19.65 15.40 -5.43
C ASP A 117 -18.67 15.62 -4.28
N PHE A 118 -19.19 15.77 -3.05
CA PHE A 118 -18.35 15.95 -1.87
C PHE A 118 -17.65 14.65 -1.48
N ALA A 119 -18.32 13.51 -1.59
CA ALA A 119 -17.70 12.21 -1.36
C ALA A 119 -16.58 11.94 -2.39
N GLY A 120 -16.81 12.27 -3.66
CA GLY A 120 -15.81 12.22 -4.72
C GLY A 120 -14.62 13.13 -4.42
N LEU A 121 -14.85 14.37 -3.96
CA LEU A 121 -13.78 15.28 -3.53
C LEU A 121 -12.97 14.70 -2.36
N CYS A 122 -13.62 14.11 -1.36
CA CYS A 122 -12.93 13.44 -0.25
C CYS A 122 -12.07 12.27 -0.71
N GLY A 123 -12.57 11.44 -1.63
CA GLY A 123 -11.81 10.36 -2.25
C GLY A 123 -10.61 10.87 -3.06
N ALA A 124 -10.81 11.94 -3.84
CA ALA A 124 -9.75 12.59 -4.60
C ALA A 124 -8.66 13.20 -3.71
N LEU A 125 -9.04 13.86 -2.61
CA LEU A 125 -8.09 14.38 -1.62
C LEU A 125 -7.31 13.26 -0.94
N PHE A 126 -7.99 12.18 -0.55
CA PHE A 126 -7.36 10.99 0.03
C PHE A 126 -6.26 10.41 -0.89
N ILE A 127 -6.56 10.24 -2.17
CA ILE A 127 -5.59 9.69 -3.14
C ILE A 127 -4.51 10.72 -3.48
N GLY A 128 -4.89 11.96 -3.81
CA GLY A 128 -3.96 13.00 -4.26
C GLY A 128 -2.93 13.37 -3.19
N VAL A 129 -3.39 13.62 -1.96
CA VAL A 129 -2.51 13.91 -0.82
C VAL A 129 -1.73 12.65 -0.42
N GLY A 130 -2.33 11.47 -0.53
CA GLY A 130 -1.65 10.21 -0.29
C GLY A 130 -0.45 9.96 -1.21
N VAL A 131 -0.61 10.20 -2.51
CA VAL A 131 0.48 10.07 -3.50
C VAL A 131 1.59 11.07 -3.21
N PHE A 132 1.24 12.32 -2.93
CA PHE A 132 2.20 13.33 -2.48
C PHE A 132 2.96 12.88 -1.22
N GLY A 133 2.25 12.37 -0.21
CA GLY A 133 2.84 11.82 1.01
C GLY A 133 3.80 10.67 0.72
N SER A 134 3.41 9.73 -0.14
CA SER A 134 4.27 8.60 -0.52
C SER A 134 5.57 9.02 -1.20
N ALA A 135 5.56 10.07 -2.02
CA ALA A 135 6.75 10.61 -2.65
C ALA A 135 7.69 11.24 -1.60
N VAL A 136 7.14 12.10 -0.72
CA VAL A 136 7.92 12.80 0.30
C VAL A 136 8.53 11.83 1.32
N PHE A 137 7.71 10.97 1.91
CA PHE A 137 8.18 9.98 2.88
C PHE A 137 9.05 8.91 2.24
N GLY A 138 8.78 8.52 0.99
CA GLY A 138 9.65 7.64 0.22
C GLY A 138 11.05 8.22 0.11
N PHE A 139 11.18 9.47 -0.35
CA PHE A 139 12.49 10.13 -0.47
C PHE A 139 13.18 10.32 0.88
N TYR A 140 12.42 10.69 1.92
CA TYR A 140 12.94 10.84 3.27
C TYR A 140 13.52 9.52 3.83
N VAL A 141 12.80 8.42 3.61
CA VAL A 141 13.24 7.09 4.06
C VAL A 141 14.46 6.61 3.28
N ASP A 142 14.55 6.93 1.99
CA ASP A 142 15.75 6.60 1.20
C ASP A 142 17.01 7.27 1.73
N LYS A 143 16.90 8.55 2.13
CA LYS A 143 17.99 9.33 2.71
C LYS A 143 18.35 8.89 4.12
N SER A 144 17.34 8.65 4.96
CA SER A 144 17.54 8.34 6.38
C SER A 144 17.88 6.88 6.64
N LYS A 145 17.54 5.97 5.72
CA LYS A 145 17.64 4.51 5.87
C LYS A 145 16.93 3.95 7.11
N LYS A 146 16.06 4.74 7.75
CA LYS A 146 15.30 4.42 8.97
C LYS A 146 13.92 3.83 8.64
N PHE A 147 13.89 2.76 7.83
CA PHE A 147 12.65 2.17 7.31
C PHE A 147 11.67 1.73 8.41
N MET A 148 12.16 1.08 9.48
CA MET A 148 11.31 0.56 10.55
C MET A 148 10.66 1.67 11.38
N GLU A 149 11.44 2.68 11.78
CA GLU A 149 10.94 3.80 12.60
C GLU A 149 9.84 4.55 11.87
N VAL A 150 10.10 4.93 10.60
CA VAL A 150 9.13 5.65 9.79
C VAL A 150 7.88 4.81 9.52
N MET A 151 8.03 3.50 9.30
CA MET A 151 6.87 2.62 9.13
C MET A 151 6.00 2.53 10.39
N LYS A 152 6.61 2.41 11.58
CA LYS A 152 5.87 2.39 12.85
C LYS A 152 5.14 3.72 13.12
N ILE A 153 5.76 4.85 12.78
CA ILE A 153 5.14 6.16 12.90
C ILE A 153 3.97 6.30 11.91
N ASN A 154 4.17 5.95 10.64
CA ASN A 154 3.12 6.11 9.63
C ASN A 154 1.92 5.18 9.88
N ILE A 155 2.14 3.94 10.30
CA ILE A 155 1.04 3.00 10.60
C ILE A 155 0.25 3.43 11.85
N SER A 156 0.91 3.97 12.87
CA SER A 156 0.24 4.52 14.06
C SER A 156 -0.56 5.78 13.75
N MET A 157 0.01 6.72 12.97
CA MET A 157 -0.71 7.91 12.50
C MET A 157 -1.91 7.55 11.62
N THR A 158 -1.77 6.52 10.79
CA THR A 158 -2.87 6.01 9.94
C THR A 158 -4.01 5.45 10.79
N ALA A 159 -3.71 4.68 11.85
CA ALA A 159 -4.71 4.18 12.78
C ALA A 159 -5.42 5.32 13.52
N LEU A 160 -4.69 6.34 13.98
CA LEU A 160 -5.27 7.54 14.60
C LEU A 160 -6.20 8.30 13.65
N CYS A 161 -5.81 8.45 12.38
CA CYS A 161 -6.66 9.07 11.36
C CYS A 161 -7.93 8.24 11.10
N CYS A 162 -7.82 6.90 11.08
CA CYS A 162 -8.97 6.01 10.92
C CYS A 162 -9.96 6.12 12.09
N ILE A 163 -9.46 6.16 13.34
CA ILE A 163 -10.28 6.40 14.54
C ILE A 163 -10.94 7.78 14.45
N THR A 164 -10.17 8.81 14.13
CA THR A 164 -10.68 10.19 14.01
C THR A 164 -11.77 10.27 12.96
N PHE A 165 -11.60 9.63 11.80
CA PHE A 165 -12.62 9.56 10.75
C PHE A 165 -13.90 8.89 11.25
N SER A 166 -13.77 7.75 11.96
CA SER A 166 -14.93 7.03 12.51
C SER A 166 -15.76 7.87 13.49
N VAL A 167 -15.13 8.81 14.21
CA VAL A 167 -15.80 9.73 15.14
C VAL A 167 -16.34 10.96 14.41
N VAL A 168 -15.55 11.57 13.52
CA VAL A 168 -15.92 12.79 12.80
C VAL A 168 -17.10 12.54 11.85
N CYS A 169 -17.20 11.35 11.25
CA CYS A 169 -18.35 10.97 10.45
C CYS A 169 -19.66 10.85 11.24
N LEU A 170 -19.61 10.78 12.57
CA LEU A 170 -20.81 10.78 13.43
C LEU A 170 -21.25 12.19 13.84
N LEU A 171 -20.40 13.20 13.62
CA LEU A 171 -20.69 14.59 13.95
C LEU A 171 -21.42 15.25 12.77
N PRO A 172 -22.62 15.82 12.99
CA PRO A 172 -23.38 16.45 11.91
C PRO A 172 -22.69 17.73 11.38
N GLN A 173 -22.80 17.97 10.07
CA GLN A 173 -22.41 19.19 9.36
C GLN A 173 -20.91 19.58 9.37
N GLN A 174 -19.99 18.64 9.59
CA GLN A 174 -18.54 18.92 9.62
C GLN A 174 -17.81 18.60 8.29
N LYS A 175 -18.19 19.26 7.19
CA LYS A 175 -17.58 19.03 5.85
C LYS A 175 -16.05 19.20 5.85
N VAL A 176 -15.55 20.30 6.40
CA VAL A 176 -14.11 20.61 6.39
C VAL A 176 -13.32 19.58 7.18
N ALA A 177 -13.81 19.17 8.35
CA ALA A 177 -13.13 18.18 9.19
C ALA A 177 -13.03 16.82 8.49
N ILE A 178 -14.10 16.36 7.84
CA ILE A 178 -14.09 15.11 7.07
C ILE A 178 -13.05 15.17 5.95
N ALA A 179 -13.03 16.26 5.17
CA ALA A 179 -12.07 16.42 4.08
C ALA A 179 -10.61 16.42 4.56
N VAL A 180 -10.32 17.12 5.67
CA VAL A 180 -8.98 17.15 6.29
C VAL A 180 -8.57 15.77 6.79
N VAL A 181 -9.46 15.06 7.47
CA VAL A 181 -9.15 13.72 7.98
C VAL A 181 -8.95 12.72 6.84
N CYS A 182 -9.75 12.78 5.77
CA CYS A 182 -9.51 11.99 4.56
C CYS A 182 -8.13 12.29 3.95
N ALA A 183 -7.76 13.56 3.83
CA ALA A 183 -6.45 13.95 3.31
C ALA A 183 -5.30 13.42 4.19
N LEU A 184 -5.40 13.54 5.52
CA LEU A 184 -4.39 13.04 6.46
C LEU A 184 -4.31 11.51 6.46
N PHE A 185 -5.45 10.83 6.40
CA PHE A 185 -5.52 9.37 6.31
C PHE A 185 -4.83 8.87 5.04
N GLY A 186 -5.05 9.58 3.92
CA GLY A 186 -4.36 9.33 2.66
C GLY A 186 -2.86 9.56 2.76
N LEU A 187 -2.45 10.73 3.26
CA LEU A 187 -1.04 11.13 3.44
C LEU A 187 -0.24 10.04 4.15
N PHE A 188 -0.69 9.64 5.34
CA PHE A 188 0.05 8.69 6.16
C PHE A 188 -0.05 7.27 5.62
N GLY A 189 -1.20 6.82 5.14
CA GLY A 189 -1.31 5.41 4.78
C GLY A 189 -0.79 5.07 3.37
N PHE A 190 -0.87 5.96 2.37
CA PHE A 190 -0.14 5.74 1.10
C PHE A 190 1.37 5.78 1.32
N SER A 191 1.86 6.57 2.28
CA SER A 191 3.29 6.62 2.60
C SER A 191 3.85 5.33 3.21
N ILE A 192 2.99 4.44 3.72
CA ILE A 192 3.38 3.11 4.19
C ILE A 192 3.86 2.25 3.02
N TYR A 193 3.28 2.44 1.83
CA TYR A 193 3.54 1.60 0.65
C TYR A 193 5.01 1.54 0.21
N PRO A 194 5.72 2.65 -0.10
CA PRO A 194 7.14 2.60 -0.48
C PRO A 194 7.99 1.92 0.59
N VAL A 195 7.76 2.28 1.86
CA VAL A 195 8.56 1.83 2.99
C VAL A 195 8.37 0.34 3.23
N ALA A 196 7.12 -0.13 3.17
CA ALA A 196 6.78 -1.54 3.28
C ALA A 196 7.41 -2.38 2.18
N MET A 197 7.45 -1.86 0.95
CA MET A 197 8.04 -2.56 -0.19
C MET A 197 9.55 -2.73 -0.01
N GLU A 198 10.27 -1.68 0.36
CA GLU A 198 11.72 -1.78 0.64
C GLU A 198 11.99 -2.74 1.81
N LEU A 199 11.22 -2.63 2.90
CA LEU A 199 11.32 -3.51 4.06
C LEU A 199 10.97 -4.97 3.74
N SER A 200 10.04 -5.20 2.80
CA SER A 200 9.70 -6.53 2.33
C SER A 200 10.88 -7.19 1.65
N VAL A 201 11.63 -6.45 0.84
CA VAL A 201 12.82 -6.96 0.15
C VAL A 201 13.94 -7.22 1.16
N GLU A 202 14.12 -6.34 2.14
CA GLU A 202 15.11 -6.53 3.20
C GLU A 202 14.85 -7.78 4.06
N CYS A 203 13.58 -8.04 4.42
CA CYS A 203 13.20 -9.20 5.21
C CYS A 203 13.20 -10.51 4.41
N SER A 204 12.99 -10.41 3.10
CA SER A 204 12.82 -11.54 2.19
C SER A 204 14.13 -12.06 1.61
N TYR A 205 15.25 -11.36 1.79
CA TYR A 205 16.54 -11.78 1.24
C TYR A 205 16.91 -13.22 1.64
N PRO A 206 17.32 -14.10 0.70
CA PRO A 206 17.67 -13.88 -0.72
C PRO A 206 16.54 -14.19 -1.74
N VAL A 207 15.27 -14.10 -1.35
CA VAL A 207 14.12 -14.35 -2.25
C VAL A 207 13.89 -13.15 -3.19
N GLY A 208 13.47 -13.43 -4.43
CA GLY A 208 13.22 -12.41 -5.44
C GLY A 208 12.14 -11.41 -5.02
N GLU A 209 12.40 -10.12 -5.24
CA GLU A 209 11.55 -8.97 -4.88
C GLU A 209 10.12 -9.10 -5.41
N ALA A 210 9.95 -9.55 -6.66
CA ALA A 210 8.64 -9.74 -7.26
C ALA A 210 7.79 -10.80 -6.51
N THR A 211 8.42 -11.84 -5.97
CA THR A 211 7.73 -12.91 -5.25
C THR A 211 7.28 -12.45 -3.87
N SER A 212 8.13 -11.72 -3.14
CA SER A 212 7.78 -11.18 -1.82
C SER A 212 6.68 -10.11 -1.93
N ALA A 213 6.84 -9.16 -2.86
CA ALA A 213 5.81 -8.16 -3.13
C ALA A 213 4.48 -8.80 -3.53
N GLY A 214 4.50 -9.76 -4.46
CA GLY A 214 3.30 -10.43 -4.95
C GLY A 214 2.51 -11.13 -3.84
N LEU A 215 3.19 -11.86 -2.96
CA LEU A 215 2.53 -12.54 -1.83
C LEU A 215 1.86 -11.57 -0.86
N ILE A 216 2.50 -10.43 -0.55
CA ILE A 216 1.91 -9.37 0.26
C ILE A 216 0.61 -8.87 -0.35
N PHE A 217 0.61 -8.60 -1.65
CA PHE A 217 -0.58 -8.14 -2.36
C PHE A 217 -1.70 -9.17 -2.37
N VAL A 218 -1.38 -10.43 -2.64
CA VAL A 218 -2.37 -11.52 -2.60
C VAL A 218 -2.98 -11.61 -1.20
N SER A 219 -2.16 -11.55 -0.14
CA SER A 219 -2.67 -11.52 1.24
C SER A 219 -3.56 -10.31 1.49
N GLY A 220 -3.15 -9.11 1.07
CA GLY A 220 -3.91 -7.88 1.24
C GLY A 220 -5.25 -7.90 0.52
N GLN A 221 -5.32 -8.46 -0.70
CA GLN A 221 -6.57 -8.58 -1.45
C GLN A 221 -7.51 -9.61 -0.83
N ILE A 222 -7.00 -10.76 -0.36
CA ILE A 222 -7.81 -11.73 0.40
C ILE A 222 -8.40 -11.08 1.65
N GLN A 223 -7.58 -10.35 2.42
CA GLN A 223 -8.03 -9.61 3.60
C GLN A 223 -9.03 -8.50 3.22
N SER A 224 -8.85 -7.83 2.09
CA SER A 224 -9.78 -6.80 1.57
C SER A 224 -11.18 -7.37 1.36
N VAL A 225 -11.28 -8.52 0.68
CA VAL A 225 -12.57 -9.20 0.45
C VAL A 225 -13.23 -9.56 1.79
N VAL A 226 -12.47 -10.13 2.72
CA VAL A 226 -12.98 -10.50 4.06
C VAL A 226 -13.49 -9.25 4.80
N TYR A 227 -12.75 -8.16 4.78
CA TYR A 227 -13.13 -6.93 5.47
C TYR A 227 -14.38 -6.31 4.84
N ILE A 228 -14.46 -6.20 3.52
CA ILE A 228 -15.64 -5.66 2.83
C ILE A 228 -16.88 -6.47 3.20
N VAL A 229 -16.80 -7.80 3.14
CA VAL A 229 -17.93 -8.69 3.46
C VAL A 229 -18.36 -8.53 4.93
N ILE A 230 -17.41 -8.50 5.86
CA ILE A 230 -17.71 -8.30 7.29
C ILE A 230 -18.34 -6.93 7.52
N LEU A 231 -17.77 -5.86 6.96
CA LEU A 231 -18.27 -4.50 7.13
C LEU A 231 -19.68 -4.34 6.57
N GLN A 232 -19.95 -4.90 5.39
CA GLN A 232 -21.28 -4.90 4.79
C GLN A 232 -22.27 -5.76 5.59
N ALA A 233 -21.87 -6.93 6.08
CA ALA A 233 -22.72 -7.79 6.91
C ALA A 233 -23.10 -7.14 8.25
N LEU A 234 -22.24 -6.27 8.79
CA LEU A 234 -22.49 -5.53 10.03
C LEU A 234 -23.36 -4.28 9.84
N THR A 235 -23.68 -3.91 8.60
CA THR A 235 -24.61 -2.81 8.35
C THR A 235 -26.03 -3.20 8.79
N LYS A 236 -26.65 -2.36 9.61
CA LYS A 236 -28.05 -2.54 10.01
C LYS A 236 -28.93 -1.61 9.18
N ARG A 237 -30.04 -2.12 8.63
CA ARG A 237 -31.05 -1.27 7.99
C ARG A 237 -31.59 -0.27 9.02
N LEU A 238 -31.59 1.00 8.65
CA LEU A 238 -32.18 2.08 9.43
C LEU A 238 -33.56 2.38 8.83
N ALA A 239 -34.60 2.35 9.66
CA ALA A 239 -35.93 2.83 9.26
C ALA A 239 -35.90 4.36 9.30
N ASP A 240 -36.04 4.97 8.12
CA ASP A 240 -36.27 6.39 7.85
C ASP A 240 -35.40 7.41 8.60
N SER A 241 -34.30 7.83 7.98
CA SER A 241 -33.65 9.10 8.32
C SER A 241 -34.01 10.17 7.28
N PRO A 242 -34.60 11.31 7.68
CA PRO A 242 -35.00 12.39 6.75
C PRO A 242 -33.82 13.16 6.12
N LEU A 243 -32.57 12.74 6.38
CA LEU A 243 -31.35 13.46 5.99
C LEU A 243 -30.52 12.73 4.92
N SER A 244 -30.84 11.48 4.59
CA SER A 244 -30.01 10.64 3.72
C SER A 244 -30.26 10.91 2.25
N THR A 245 -29.20 11.18 1.50
CA THR A 245 -29.24 11.35 0.03
C THR A 245 -29.13 10.01 -0.71
N CYS A 246 -29.04 8.92 0.04
CA CYS A 246 -28.99 7.56 -0.48
C CYS A 246 -30.38 7.10 -0.95
N GLY A 247 -30.40 6.22 -1.96
CA GLY A 247 -31.64 5.60 -2.46
C GLY A 247 -32.40 4.81 -1.40
N ASP A 248 -33.40 4.03 -1.84
CA ASP A 248 -34.50 3.48 -1.03
C ASP A 248 -34.16 2.62 0.22
N VAL A 249 -32.89 2.31 0.51
CA VAL A 249 -32.48 1.53 1.70
C VAL A 249 -31.30 2.19 2.41
N ILE A 250 -31.54 2.71 3.61
CA ILE A 250 -30.54 3.39 4.42
C ILE A 250 -29.89 2.37 5.37
N TYR A 251 -28.56 2.31 5.38
CA TYR A 251 -27.78 1.41 6.23
C TYR A 251 -26.97 2.21 7.26
N SER A 252 -27.00 1.80 8.53
CA SER A 252 -26.18 2.39 9.57
C SER A 252 -24.72 1.94 9.44
N TRP A 253 -23.84 2.88 9.11
CA TRP A 253 -22.40 2.64 8.97
C TRP A 253 -21.61 2.80 10.28
N LYS A 254 -22.26 3.19 11.39
CA LYS A 254 -21.57 3.44 12.67
C LYS A 254 -20.79 2.22 13.19
N LEU A 255 -21.44 1.05 13.21
CA LEU A 255 -20.82 -0.18 13.70
C LEU A 255 -19.70 -0.68 12.77
N PRO A 256 -19.90 -0.77 11.43
CA PRO A 256 -18.82 -1.07 10.50
C PRO A 256 -17.61 -0.14 10.66
N MET A 257 -17.82 1.17 10.79
CA MET A 257 -16.73 2.14 10.94
C MET A 257 -15.91 1.93 12.22
N MET A 258 -16.58 1.64 13.34
CA MET A 258 -15.89 1.32 14.59
C MET A 258 -15.12 0.00 14.51
N VAL A 259 -15.68 -1.01 13.83
CA VAL A 259 -15.01 -2.30 13.62
C VAL A 259 -13.78 -2.13 12.73
N MET A 260 -13.87 -1.35 11.65
CA MET A 260 -12.73 -1.03 10.78
C MET A 260 -11.62 -0.31 11.56
N ALA A 261 -11.95 0.70 12.37
CA ALA A 261 -10.99 1.39 13.21
C ALA A 261 -10.37 0.47 14.26
N GLY A 262 -11.17 -0.41 14.88
CA GLY A 262 -10.71 -1.42 15.83
C GLY A 262 -9.73 -2.41 15.21
N LEU A 263 -10.07 -3.00 14.05
CA LEU A 263 -9.19 -3.90 13.30
C LEU A 263 -7.88 -3.20 12.93
N CYS A 264 -7.96 -1.98 12.37
CA CYS A 264 -6.79 -1.19 12.02
C CYS A 264 -5.87 -0.97 13.24
N THR A 265 -6.44 -0.65 14.40
CA THR A 265 -5.68 -0.41 15.65
C THR A 265 -5.05 -1.68 16.20
N VAL A 266 -5.76 -2.82 16.14
CA VAL A 266 -5.24 -4.13 16.58
C VAL A 266 -4.03 -4.53 15.73
N PHE A 267 -4.15 -4.50 14.39
CA PHE A 267 -3.04 -4.87 13.52
C PHE A 267 -1.87 -3.89 13.60
N THR A 268 -2.15 -2.60 13.78
CA THR A 268 -1.13 -1.57 14.05
C THR A 268 -0.38 -1.88 15.35
N SER A 269 -1.09 -2.21 16.42
CA SER A 269 -0.49 -2.52 17.72
C SER A 269 0.35 -3.80 17.65
N LEU A 270 -0.16 -4.83 16.97
CA LEU A 270 0.59 -6.06 16.71
C LEU A 270 1.87 -5.77 15.92
N PHE A 271 1.79 -4.93 14.89
CA PHE A 271 2.97 -4.54 14.13
C PHE A 271 3.99 -3.79 15.00
N VAL A 272 3.56 -2.77 15.75
CA VAL A 272 4.48 -1.98 16.59
C VAL A 272 5.17 -2.84 17.65
N MET A 273 4.44 -3.77 18.29
CA MET A 273 4.95 -4.63 19.36
C MET A 273 5.83 -5.78 18.85
N PHE A 274 5.40 -6.49 17.80
CA PHE A 274 6.06 -7.74 17.37
C PHE A 274 7.01 -7.55 16.19
N PHE A 275 6.89 -6.46 15.45
CA PHE A 275 7.76 -6.22 14.30
C PHE A 275 9.11 -5.67 14.76
N ASN A 276 10.08 -6.58 14.82
CA ASN A 276 11.49 -6.26 15.06
C ASN A 276 12.34 -7.06 14.08
N THR A 277 12.96 -6.39 13.11
CA THR A 277 13.65 -7.05 12.01
C THR A 277 15.07 -6.55 11.89
N ARG A 278 16.03 -7.48 11.75
CA ARG A 278 17.42 -7.14 11.47
C ARG A 278 17.57 -6.85 9.97
N TYR A 279 18.27 -5.77 9.63
CA TYR A 279 18.49 -5.32 8.25
C TYR A 279 19.44 -6.24 7.46
N ARG A 280 18.96 -7.43 7.07
CA ARG A 280 19.80 -8.47 6.45
C ARG A 280 20.42 -8.08 5.11
N ARG A 281 19.69 -7.32 4.28
CA ARG A 281 20.20 -6.85 2.98
C ARG A 281 21.25 -5.76 3.14
N LEU A 282 21.04 -4.79 4.02
CA LEU A 282 22.01 -3.74 4.31
C LEU A 282 23.30 -4.36 4.89
N ASP A 283 23.16 -5.31 5.81
CA ASP A 283 24.29 -6.08 6.36
C ASP A 283 25.05 -6.85 5.24
N ALA A 284 24.34 -7.41 4.26
CA ALA A 284 24.94 -8.09 3.12
C ALA A 284 25.65 -7.12 2.14
N GLU A 285 25.11 -5.92 1.92
CA GLU A 285 25.73 -4.87 1.10
C GLU A 285 27.02 -4.33 1.76
N VAL A 286 27.02 -4.14 3.08
CA VAL A 286 28.21 -3.77 3.86
C VAL A 286 29.28 -4.87 3.78
N GLN A 287 28.90 -6.15 3.94
CA GLN A 287 29.84 -7.27 3.83
C GLN A 287 30.41 -7.45 2.41
N ALA A 288 29.59 -7.20 1.37
CA ALA A 288 30.05 -7.26 -0.02
C ALA A 288 31.02 -6.12 -0.35
N THR A 289 30.86 -4.94 0.26
CA THR A 289 31.78 -3.79 0.10
C THR A 289 33.12 -4.01 0.81
N TYR A 290 33.15 -4.74 1.93
CA TYR A 290 34.38 -5.04 2.69
C TYR A 290 35.18 -6.23 2.15
N LYS A 291 34.56 -7.17 1.43
CA LYS A 291 35.24 -8.36 0.88
C LYS A 291 36.39 -8.06 -0.11
N PRO A 292 36.30 -7.06 -1.01
CA PRO A 292 37.40 -6.66 -1.87
C PRO A 292 38.58 -6.11 -1.07
N TYR A 293 38.31 -5.27 -0.06
CA TYR A 293 39.33 -4.63 0.78
C TYR A 293 40.15 -5.67 1.58
N GLN A 294 39.50 -6.71 2.12
CA GLN A 294 40.19 -7.82 2.80
C GLN A 294 40.94 -8.79 1.86
N ARG A 295 40.71 -8.69 0.55
CA ARG A 295 41.42 -9.48 -0.46
C ARG A 295 42.67 -8.72 -0.93
N ASP A 296 42.56 -7.42 -1.17
CA ASP A 296 43.69 -6.54 -1.46
C ASP A 296 44.70 -6.48 -0.30
N GLU A 297 44.27 -6.40 0.96
CA GLU A 297 45.21 -6.44 2.12
C GLU A 297 45.92 -7.79 2.25
N ARG A 298 45.27 -8.90 1.84
CA ARG A 298 45.87 -10.24 1.87
C ARG A 298 46.84 -10.48 0.74
N ASP A 299 46.54 -10.01 -0.46
CA ASP A 299 47.46 -10.09 -1.60
C ASP A 299 48.65 -9.14 -1.42
N SER A 300 48.46 -7.98 -0.79
CA SER A 300 49.55 -7.04 -0.45
C SER A 300 50.52 -7.61 0.58
N SER A 301 50.01 -8.29 1.62
CA SER A 301 50.84 -8.92 2.68
C SER A 301 51.51 -10.24 2.26
N MET A 302 51.16 -10.78 1.09
CA MET A 302 51.80 -11.98 0.52
C MET A 302 52.94 -11.62 -0.46
N HIS A 303 53.09 -10.34 -0.78
CA HIS A 303 54.09 -9.80 -1.72
C HIS A 303 55.20 -8.96 -1.07
N GLU A 304 55.19 -8.79 0.25
CA GLU A 304 56.33 -8.32 1.07
C GLU A 304 57.07 -9.52 1.71
#